data_AF-A0A528FQL0-F1
#
_entry.id   AF-A0A528FQL0-F1
#
_cell.length_a   1.000
_cell.length_b   1.000
_cell.length_c   1.000
_cell.angle_alpha   90.00
_cell.angle_beta   90.00
_cell.angle_gamma   90.00
#
_symmetry.space_group_name_H-M   'P 1'
#
loop_
_entity.id
_entity.type
_entity.pdbx_description
1 polymer ?
#
loop_
_entity_poly.entity_id
_entity_poly.type
_entity_poly.pdbx_seq_one_letter_code
_entity_poly.pdbx_strand_id
1 'polypeptide(L)' 'GSTVHYRIDVQPGLIAIPVGAFADPSFPPPFLSFYHDSRRCEWVEISAEPLQTFG' A
#
# COMPACT_ATOMS: atom_id res chain seq x y z
N GLY A 1 1.35 -19.72 -0.37
CA GLY A 1 2.10 -19.06 0.72
C GLY A 1 1.78 -17.58 0.69
N SER A 2 1.62 -16.94 1.83
CA SER A 2 1.34 -15.50 1.91
C SER A 2 2.65 -14.71 2.05
N THR A 3 2.78 -13.60 1.34
CA THR A 3 3.89 -12.66 1.56
C THR A 3 3.62 -11.88 2.84
N VAL A 4 4.52 -11.98 3.81
CA VAL A 4 4.36 -11.36 5.15
C VAL A 4 5.16 -10.08 5.33
N HIS A 5 6.11 -9.79 4.44
CA HIS A 5 6.88 -8.54 4.44
C HIS A 5 7.50 -8.26 3.07
N TYR A 6 7.90 -7.01 2.85
CA TYR A 6 8.71 -6.57 1.72
C TYR A 6 9.92 -5.78 2.21
N ARG A 7 11.06 -5.95 1.54
CA ARG A 7 12.19 -5.03 1.65
C ARG A 7 12.16 -4.08 0.46
N ILE A 8 12.44 -2.81 0.72
CA ILE A 8 12.51 -1.79 -0.33
C ILE A 8 13.98 -1.52 -0.61
N ASP A 9 14.47 -1.94 -1.77
CA ASP A 9 15.91 -1.88 -2.10
C ASP A 9 16.46 -0.45 -2.10
N VAL A 10 15.63 0.53 -2.50
CA VAL A 10 15.99 1.97 -2.48
C VAL A 10 15.95 2.59 -1.07
N GLN A 11 15.46 1.87 -0.06
CA GLN A 11 15.41 2.30 1.34
C GLN A 11 15.96 1.21 2.27
N PRO A 12 17.30 1.06 2.34
CA PRO A 12 17.93 0.08 3.21
C PRO A 12 17.51 0.26 4.68
N GLY A 13 17.20 -0.86 5.35
CA GLY A 13 16.73 -0.85 6.73
C GLY A 13 15.21 -0.71 6.90
N LEU A 14 14.46 -0.44 5.82
CA LEU A 14 13.01 -0.38 5.85
C LEU A 14 12.37 -1.73 5.50
N ILE A 15 11.39 -2.14 6.31
CA ILE A 15 10.53 -3.31 6.08
C ILE A 15 9.08 -2.84 5.99
N ALA A 16 8.40 -3.19 4.90
CA ALA A 16 6.97 -2.93 4.73
C ALA A 16 6.15 -4.19 5.07
N ILE A 17 5.08 -4.01 5.84
CA ILE A 17 4.19 -5.09 6.28
C ILE A 17 2.82 -4.90 5.62
N PRO A 18 2.30 -5.88 4.86
CA PRO A 18 0.97 -5.80 4.27
C PRO A 18 -0.11 -6.02 5.35
N VAL A 19 -0.63 -4.92 5.91
CA VAL A 19 -1.62 -4.97 7.00
C VAL A 19 -2.93 -5.69 6.62
N GLY A 20 -3.27 -5.75 5.32
CA GLY A 20 -4.45 -6.47 4.82
C GLY A 20 -4.44 -7.99 5.11
N ALA A 21 -3.27 -8.58 5.38
CA ALA A 21 -3.16 -9.98 5.77
C ALA A 21 -3.68 -10.27 7.20
N PHE A 22 -3.87 -9.24 8.03
CA PHE A 22 -4.30 -9.37 9.43
C PHE A 22 -5.80 -9.15 9.63
N ALA A 23 -6.48 -8.54 8.66
CA ALA A 23 -7.91 -8.23 8.72
C ALA A 23 -8.37 -7.47 9.99
N ASP A 24 -7.46 -6.67 10.59
CA ASP A 24 -7.77 -5.84 11.76
C ASP A 24 -8.36 -4.48 11.30
N PRO A 25 -9.60 -4.15 11.69
CA PRO A 25 -10.24 -2.90 11.28
C PRO A 25 -9.69 -1.65 12.00
N SER A 26 -8.83 -1.80 13.00
CA SER A 26 -8.21 -0.69 13.73
C SER A 26 -7.06 -0.02 12.96
N PHE A 27 -6.58 -0.65 11.87
CA PHE A 27 -5.60 -0.01 11.01
C PHE A 27 -6.19 1.24 10.34
N PRO A 28 -5.41 2.33 10.23
CA PRO A 28 -5.87 3.54 9.59
C PRO A 28 -6.10 3.31 8.08
N PRO A 29 -6.99 4.10 7.45
CA PRO A 29 -7.14 4.07 6.01
C PRO A 29 -5.82 4.45 5.30
N PRO A 30 -5.58 3.97 4.08
CA PRO A 30 -4.41 4.36 3.31
C PRO A 30 -4.48 5.87 2.99
N PHE A 31 -3.35 6.55 3.11
CA PHE A 31 -3.25 7.99 2.85
C PHE A 31 -2.32 8.34 1.68
N LEU A 32 -1.62 7.35 1.11
CA LEU A 32 -0.68 7.53 0.00
C LEU A 32 -0.75 6.35 -0.98
N SER A 33 -0.82 6.65 -2.28
CA SER A 33 -0.75 5.67 -3.36
C SER A 33 0.43 5.96 -4.29
N PHE A 34 1.43 5.06 -4.30
CA PHE A 34 2.62 5.17 -5.14
C PHE A 34 2.38 4.87 -6.63
N TYR A 35 1.40 4.02 -6.91
CA TYR A 35 1.08 3.56 -8.26
C TYR A 35 -0.33 4.00 -8.64
N HIS A 36 -0.70 5.22 -8.25
CA HIS A 36 -2.05 5.71 -8.54
C HIS A 36 -2.27 5.84 -10.05
N ASP A 37 -1.27 6.34 -10.77
CA ASP A 37 -1.36 6.59 -12.23
C ASP A 37 -0.69 5.51 -13.09
N SER A 38 -0.20 4.42 -12.50
CA SER A 38 0.48 3.34 -13.22
C SER A 38 0.29 1.99 -12.53
N ARG A 39 0.61 0.87 -13.19
CA ARG A 39 0.65 -0.48 -12.58
C ARG A 39 -0.61 -0.89 -11.79
N ARG A 40 -1.77 -0.32 -12.12
CA ARG A 40 -3.06 -0.63 -11.51
C ARG A 40 -3.93 -1.45 -12.45
N CYS A 41 -4.81 -2.26 -11.88
CA CYS A 41 -5.88 -2.86 -12.66
C CYS A 41 -6.96 -1.80 -12.92
N GLU A 42 -7.36 -1.62 -14.18
CA GLU A 42 -8.32 -0.57 -14.58
C GLU A 42 -9.67 -0.68 -13.87
N TRP A 43 -10.06 -1.90 -13.49
CA TRP A 43 -11.32 -2.19 -12.79
C TRP A 43 -11.28 -1.91 -11.27
N VAL A 44 -10.12 -1.56 -10.70
CA VAL A 44 -9.98 -1.24 -9.28
C VAL A 44 -10.00 0.27 -9.08
N GLU A 45 -10.89 0.74 -8.21
CA GLU A 45 -10.90 2.09 -7.69
C GLU A 45 -10.23 2.12 -6.30
N ILE A 46 -9.34 3.09 -6.08
CA ILE A 46 -8.72 3.37 -4.78
C ILE A 46 -9.22 4.73 -4.33
N SER A 47 -10.20 4.74 -3.44
CA SER A 47 -10.77 5.94 -2.83
C SER A 47 -10.48 5.96 -1.33
N ALA A 48 -9.77 7.00 -0.88
CA ALA A 48 -9.53 7.29 0.54
C ALA A 48 -9.42 8.80 0.73
N GLU A 49 -9.72 9.29 1.93
CA GLU A 49 -9.68 10.72 2.23
C GLU A 49 -8.89 10.99 3.52
N PRO A 50 -7.80 11.78 3.48
CA PRO A 50 -7.11 12.26 2.27
C PRO A 50 -6.26 11.15 1.62
N LEU A 51 -6.30 11.04 0.28
CA LEU A 51 -5.38 10.20 -0.49
C LEU A 51 -4.40 11.07 -1.27
N GLN A 52 -3.12 11.01 -0.92
CA GLN A 52 -2.03 11.59 -1.70
C GLN A 52 -1.60 10.61 -2.79
N THR A 53 -1.19 11.13 -3.93
CA THR A 53 -0.55 10.35 -5.01
C THR A 53 0.93 10.71 -5.07
N PHE A 54 1.77 9.71 -5.32
CA PHE A 54 3.19 9.93 -5.56
C PHE A 54 3.40 10.11 -7.07
N GLY A 55 4.03 11.21 -7.47
CA GLY A 55 4.37 11.53 -8.87
C GLY A 55 5.64 10.85 -9.34
#